data_AF-A0A353Y0F7-F1
#
_entry.id   AF-A0A353Y0F7-F1
#
_cell.length_a   1.000
_cell.length_b   1.000
_cell.length_c   1.000
_cell.angle_alpha   90.00
_cell.angle_beta   90.00
_cell.angle_gamma   90.00
#
_symmetry.space_group_name_H-M   'P 1'
#
loop_
_entity.id
_entity.type
_entity.pdbx_description
1 polymer ?
#
loop_
_entity_poly.entity_id
_entity_poly.type
_entity_poly.pdbx_seq_one_letter_code
_entity_poly.pdbx_strand_id
1 'polypeptide(L)'
;FSKTPPQTVSDKIYYQRLNWMSAAFALCADSAMMTLGGALKRRERLSARLGDLLSELYLSSAVLKRFHDEGRLDDDLPLLHWAMQMSLYNMQQSLRSLFGNLPLRPLAWVLRLLVFPTGYPFHEPSDESDSKAASLLLEPSDARDRLTDGIFITSDRDEPVGQLEAALGLSVKLDAVEKIIASARKEGRISGTTADEVFQSAYSEEVINDQQLNELRQLEERRSKVIAVDSFDDWGKG
;
A
#
# COMPACT_ATOMS: atom_id res chain seq x y z
N PHE A 1 -10.20 34.27 -1.03
CA PHE A 1 -9.11 34.27 -2.04
C PHE A 1 -7.81 34.49 -1.28
N SER A 2 -6.82 33.62 -1.19
CA SER A 2 -6.42 32.43 -1.93
C SER A 2 -5.66 31.57 -0.91
N LYS A 3 -6.21 30.41 -0.52
CA LYS A 3 -5.36 29.37 0.06
C LYS A 3 -4.62 28.76 -1.12
N THR A 4 -3.37 29.15 -1.27
CA THR A 4 -2.43 28.52 -2.20
C THR A 4 -2.51 27.00 -1.97
N PRO A 5 -2.82 26.17 -2.98
CA PRO A 5 -2.77 24.73 -2.79
C PRO A 5 -1.36 24.35 -2.36
N PRO A 6 -1.20 23.42 -1.40
CA PRO A 6 0.12 22.95 -1.01
C PRO A 6 0.81 22.41 -2.26
N GLN A 7 2.07 22.78 -2.44
CA GLN A 7 2.87 22.50 -3.63
C GLN A 7 2.75 21.02 -4.03
N THR A 8 1.91 20.73 -5.02
CA THR A 8 1.80 19.41 -5.64
C THR A 8 3.16 19.09 -6.24
N VAL A 9 3.85 18.09 -5.70
CA VAL A 9 5.04 17.54 -6.34
C VAL A 9 4.61 17.13 -7.74
N SER A 10 5.09 17.84 -8.77
CA SER A 10 4.69 17.55 -10.14
C SER A 10 5.07 16.12 -10.49
N ASP A 11 4.10 15.36 -11.00
CA ASP A 11 4.25 14.05 -11.65
C ASP A 11 5.47 13.96 -12.59
N LYS A 12 5.85 15.09 -13.22
CA LYS A 12 7.07 15.27 -14.03
C LYS A 12 8.34 14.76 -13.35
N ILE A 13 8.49 14.96 -12.04
CA ILE A 13 9.68 14.51 -11.30
C ILE A 13 9.78 12.98 -11.34
N TYR A 14 8.65 12.26 -11.32
CA TYR A 14 8.65 10.81 -11.41
C TYR A 14 9.06 10.30 -12.78
N TYR A 15 8.62 10.95 -13.86
CA TYR A 15 9.10 10.61 -15.22
C TYR A 15 10.62 10.80 -15.34
N GLN A 16 11.17 11.88 -14.78
CA GLN A 16 12.62 12.12 -14.79
C GLN A 16 13.38 11.05 -14.00
N ARG A 17 12.86 10.69 -12.82
CA ARG A 17 13.45 9.64 -11.96
C ARG A 17 13.38 8.26 -12.60
N LEU A 18 12.27 7.91 -13.27
CA LEU A 18 12.17 6.65 -14.00
C LEU A 18 13.09 6.61 -15.22
N ASN A 19 13.25 7.72 -15.95
CA ASN A 19 14.20 7.78 -17.04
C ASN A 19 15.63 7.55 -16.53
N TRP A 20 15.99 8.15 -15.39
CA TRP A 20 17.26 7.90 -14.72
C TRP A 20 17.41 6.42 -14.30
N MET A 21 16.39 5.82 -13.67
CA MET A 21 16.42 4.41 -13.27
C MET A 21 16.47 3.45 -14.45
N SER A 22 15.81 3.78 -15.56
CA SER A 22 15.85 3.00 -16.80
C SER A 22 17.26 3.00 -17.40
N ALA A 23 17.91 4.17 -17.44
CA ALA A 23 19.31 4.28 -17.87
C ALA A 23 20.26 3.51 -16.93
N ALA A 24 20.01 3.58 -15.62
CA ALA A 24 20.77 2.82 -14.62
C ALA A 24 20.60 1.31 -14.81
N PHE A 25 19.38 0.84 -15.06
CA PHE A 25 19.08 -0.56 -15.37
C PHE A 25 19.83 -1.01 -16.61
N ALA A 26 19.71 -0.28 -17.73
CA ALA A 26 20.38 -0.63 -18.98
C ALA A 26 21.90 -0.74 -18.79
N LEU A 27 22.51 0.25 -18.16
CA LEU A 27 23.94 0.25 -17.86
C LEU A 27 24.35 -0.97 -17.00
N CYS A 28 23.58 -1.29 -15.97
CA CYS A 28 23.86 -2.41 -15.08
C CYS A 28 23.65 -3.77 -15.76
N ALA A 29 22.58 -3.90 -16.56
CA ALA A 29 22.27 -5.10 -17.31
C ALA A 29 23.34 -5.40 -18.36
N ASP A 30 23.74 -4.40 -19.15
CA ASP A 30 24.79 -4.53 -20.16
C ASP A 30 26.13 -4.86 -19.52
N SER A 31 26.47 -4.19 -18.41
CA SER A 31 27.71 -4.48 -17.68
C SER A 31 27.71 -5.88 -17.07
N ALA A 32 26.57 -6.34 -16.54
CA ALA A 32 26.43 -7.70 -16.03
C ALA A 32 26.54 -8.73 -17.16
N MET A 33 25.90 -8.50 -18.30
CA MET A 33 25.99 -9.37 -19.47
C MET A 33 27.40 -9.41 -20.06
N MET A 34 28.09 -8.27 -20.14
CA MET A 34 29.47 -8.18 -20.64
C MET A 34 30.46 -8.91 -19.72
N THR A 35 30.28 -8.81 -18.40
CA THR A 35 31.23 -9.40 -17.44
C THR A 35 30.96 -10.84 -17.07
N LEU A 36 29.70 -11.27 -17.07
CA LEU A 36 29.31 -12.63 -16.69
C LEU A 36 28.93 -13.49 -17.90
N GLY A 37 28.54 -12.91 -19.03
CA GLY A 37 28.10 -13.63 -20.22
C GLY A 37 27.09 -14.74 -19.89
N GLY A 38 27.33 -15.96 -20.39
CA GLY A 38 26.50 -17.14 -20.09
C GLY A 38 26.54 -17.60 -18.62
N ALA A 39 27.49 -17.15 -17.80
CA ALA A 39 27.53 -17.44 -16.38
C ALA A 39 26.52 -16.60 -15.57
N LEU A 40 25.91 -15.58 -16.19
CA LEU A 40 24.81 -14.82 -15.57
C LEU A 40 23.61 -15.73 -15.26
N LYS A 41 23.30 -16.68 -16.17
CA LYS A 41 22.26 -17.69 -15.96
C LYS A 41 22.56 -18.63 -14.79
N ARG A 42 23.85 -18.83 -14.46
CA ARG A 42 24.30 -19.60 -13.29
C ARG A 42 24.33 -18.77 -12.00
N ARG A 43 24.17 -17.44 -12.09
CA ARG A 43 24.13 -16.49 -10.97
C ARG A 43 22.70 -16.01 -10.77
N GLU A 44 21.79 -16.95 -10.50
CA GLU A 44 20.35 -16.73 -10.38
C GLU A 44 20.00 -15.53 -9.49
N ARG A 45 20.71 -15.33 -8.37
CA ARG A 45 20.51 -14.20 -7.46
C ARG A 45 20.82 -12.82 -8.08
N LEU A 46 21.75 -12.71 -9.02
CA LEU A 46 22.04 -11.44 -9.72
C LEU A 46 20.96 -11.15 -10.77
N SER A 47 20.57 -12.18 -11.53
CA SER A 47 19.48 -12.08 -12.51
C SER A 47 18.15 -11.73 -11.83
N ALA A 48 17.88 -12.32 -10.66
CA ALA A 48 16.69 -12.03 -9.87
C ALA A 48 16.60 -10.54 -9.53
N ARG A 49 17.69 -9.92 -9.07
CA ARG A 49 17.71 -8.50 -8.69
C ARG A 49 17.55 -7.54 -9.87
N LEU A 50 18.10 -7.90 -11.03
CA LEU A 50 17.83 -7.18 -12.27
C LEU A 50 16.36 -7.33 -12.68
N GLY A 51 15.78 -8.52 -12.46
CA GLY A 51 14.36 -8.80 -12.61
C GLY A 51 13.50 -7.93 -11.68
N ASP A 52 13.83 -7.85 -10.39
CA ASP A 52 13.12 -7.03 -9.41
C ASP A 52 13.15 -5.55 -9.82
N LEU A 53 14.32 -5.04 -10.23
CA LEU A 53 14.47 -3.67 -10.74
C LEU A 53 13.61 -3.42 -12.00
N LEU A 54 13.58 -4.37 -12.93
CA LEU A 54 12.78 -4.27 -14.15
C LEU A 54 11.28 -4.33 -13.85
N SER A 55 10.85 -5.19 -12.93
CA SER A 55 9.47 -5.29 -12.47
C SER A 55 9.00 -3.98 -11.86
N GLU A 56 9.81 -3.37 -11.00
CA GLU A 56 9.51 -2.06 -10.41
C GLU A 56 9.42 -0.96 -11.48
N LEU A 57 10.33 -0.94 -12.46
CA LEU A 57 10.26 0.00 -13.59
C LEU A 57 8.96 -0.16 -14.39
N TYR A 58 8.54 -1.39 -14.64
CA TYR A 58 7.30 -1.69 -15.35
C TYR A 58 6.08 -1.23 -14.55
N LEU A 59 5.99 -1.59 -13.26
CA LEU A 59 4.90 -1.21 -12.37
C LEU A 59 4.79 0.31 -12.24
N SER A 60 5.91 0.99 -11.98
CA SER A 60 5.95 2.46 -11.94
C SER A 60 5.50 3.11 -13.25
N SER A 61 5.88 2.54 -14.39
CA SER A 61 5.47 3.04 -15.70
C SER A 61 3.96 2.86 -15.92
N ALA A 62 3.40 1.73 -15.50
CA ALA A 62 1.97 1.45 -15.55
C ALA A 62 1.18 2.41 -14.64
N VAL A 63 1.68 2.68 -13.43
CA VAL A 63 1.07 3.64 -12.49
C VAL A 63 1.01 5.05 -13.11
N LEU A 64 2.12 5.54 -13.67
CA LEU A 64 2.15 6.85 -14.32
C LEU A 64 1.30 6.90 -15.61
N LYS A 65 1.28 5.80 -16.37
CA LYS A 65 0.46 5.68 -17.58
C LYS A 65 -1.02 5.77 -17.21
N ARG A 66 -1.46 4.99 -16.22
CA ARG A 66 -2.84 4.98 -15.72
C ARG A 66 -3.26 6.34 -15.21
N PHE A 67 -2.46 6.95 -14.33
CA PHE A 67 -2.74 8.29 -13.80
C PHE A 67 -2.87 9.35 -14.90
N HIS A 68 -2.06 9.27 -15.95
CA HIS A 68 -2.18 10.14 -17.11
C HIS A 68 -3.47 9.87 -17.89
N ASP A 69 -3.74 8.60 -18.24
CA ASP A 69 -4.87 8.20 -19.07
C ASP A 69 -6.22 8.48 -18.40
N GLU A 70 -6.29 8.42 -17.07
CA GLU A 70 -7.47 8.75 -16.25
C GLU A 70 -7.66 10.26 -16.02
N GLY A 71 -6.79 11.10 -16.59
CA GLY A 71 -6.95 12.57 -16.58
C GLY A 71 -6.28 13.29 -15.41
N ARG A 72 -5.36 12.64 -14.68
CA ARG A 72 -4.57 13.22 -13.58
C ARG A 72 -5.43 13.77 -12.45
N LEU A 73 -6.30 12.92 -11.92
CA LEU A 73 -7.24 13.27 -10.86
C LEU A 73 -6.51 13.52 -9.55
N ASP A 74 -6.80 14.64 -8.88
CA ASP A 74 -6.12 15.02 -7.64
C ASP A 74 -6.34 14.01 -6.51
N ASP A 75 -7.49 13.33 -6.50
CA ASP A 75 -7.84 12.31 -5.50
C ASP A 75 -6.89 11.09 -5.52
N ASP A 76 -6.24 10.82 -6.66
CA ASP A 76 -5.32 9.70 -6.83
C ASP A 76 -3.87 10.06 -6.46
N LEU A 77 -3.58 11.35 -6.21
CA LEU A 77 -2.23 11.81 -5.91
C LEU A 77 -1.60 11.11 -4.70
N PRO A 78 -2.30 10.85 -3.57
CA PRO A 78 -1.68 10.16 -2.45
C PRO A 78 -1.25 8.73 -2.81
N LEU A 79 -2.06 7.99 -3.57
CA LEU A 79 -1.71 6.65 -4.06
C LEU A 79 -0.55 6.71 -5.05
N LEU A 80 -0.58 7.65 -5.98
CA LEU A 80 0.49 7.87 -6.95
C LEU A 80 1.82 8.17 -6.24
N HIS A 81 1.83 9.13 -5.32
CA HIS A 81 3.03 9.54 -4.61
C HIS A 81 3.61 8.40 -3.80
N TRP A 82 2.76 7.67 -3.08
CA TRP A 82 3.17 6.51 -2.29
C TRP A 82 3.78 5.41 -3.17
N ALA A 83 3.07 4.99 -4.23
CA ALA A 83 3.52 3.94 -5.13
C ALA A 83 4.85 4.29 -5.81
N MET A 84 5.00 5.53 -6.29
CA MET A 84 6.23 5.98 -6.93
C MET A 84 7.39 6.10 -5.95
N GLN A 85 7.17 6.58 -4.72
CA GLN A 85 8.23 6.66 -3.70
C GLN A 85 8.70 5.26 -3.30
N MET A 86 7.77 4.35 -3.03
CA MET A 86 8.06 2.96 -2.69
C MET A 86 8.82 2.26 -3.81
N SER A 87 8.34 2.36 -5.05
CA SER A 87 8.98 1.71 -6.19
C SER A 87 10.40 2.25 -6.43
N LEU A 88 10.62 3.57 -6.37
CA LEU A 88 11.95 4.16 -6.50
C LEU A 88 12.91 3.72 -5.38
N TYR A 89 12.39 3.59 -4.15
CA TYR A 89 13.15 3.04 -3.03
C TYR A 89 13.52 1.57 -3.28
N ASN A 90 12.58 0.74 -3.74
CA ASN A 90 12.83 -0.67 -4.07
C ASN A 90 13.84 -0.83 -5.22
N MET A 91 13.70 -0.05 -6.30
CA MET A 91 14.69 0.00 -7.39
C MET A 91 16.10 0.29 -6.86
N GLN A 92 16.21 1.28 -5.96
CA GLN A 92 17.47 1.62 -5.32
C GLN A 92 18.02 0.48 -4.46
N GLN A 93 17.18 -0.22 -3.69
CA GLN A 93 17.63 -1.37 -2.89
C GLN A 93 18.09 -2.53 -3.78
N SER A 94 17.39 -2.79 -4.89
CA SER A 94 17.79 -3.78 -5.89
C SER A 94 19.16 -3.46 -6.49
N LEU A 95 19.40 -2.19 -6.87
CA LEU A 95 20.70 -1.71 -7.35
C LEU A 95 21.80 -1.79 -6.28
N ARG A 96 21.50 -1.36 -5.05
CA ARG A 96 22.43 -1.46 -3.91
C ARG A 96 22.84 -2.91 -3.66
N SER A 97 21.87 -3.82 -3.67
CA SER A 97 22.08 -5.25 -3.52
C SER A 97 22.91 -5.81 -4.67
N LEU A 98 22.60 -5.42 -5.92
CA LEU A 98 23.36 -5.77 -7.12
C LEU A 98 24.84 -5.37 -6.98
N PHE A 99 25.13 -4.09 -6.70
CA PHE A 99 26.50 -3.60 -6.51
C PHE A 99 27.23 -4.32 -5.37
N GLY A 100 26.53 -4.64 -4.29
CA GLY A 100 27.08 -5.39 -3.16
C GLY A 100 27.51 -6.82 -3.50
N ASN A 101 27.04 -7.41 -4.61
CA ASN A 101 27.26 -8.82 -4.94
C ASN A 101 27.83 -9.04 -6.35
N LEU A 102 28.15 -7.98 -7.09
CA LEU A 102 28.90 -8.11 -8.34
C LEU A 102 30.27 -8.74 -8.05
N PRO A 103 30.71 -9.72 -8.88
CA PRO A 103 31.98 -10.42 -8.66
C PRO A 103 33.18 -9.48 -8.83
N LEU A 104 33.09 -8.55 -9.78
CA LEU A 104 34.13 -7.57 -10.06
C LEU A 104 33.87 -6.31 -9.22
N ARG A 105 34.57 -6.20 -8.08
CA ARG A 105 34.45 -5.06 -7.16
C ARG A 105 34.76 -3.70 -7.82
N PRO A 106 35.80 -3.56 -8.68
CA PRO A 106 36.04 -2.30 -9.36
C PRO A 106 34.88 -1.87 -10.26
N LEU A 107 34.28 -2.82 -11.00
CA LEU A 107 33.09 -2.54 -11.81
C LEU A 107 31.93 -2.07 -10.93
N ALA A 108 31.70 -2.72 -9.78
CA ALA A 108 30.64 -2.33 -8.86
C ALA A 108 30.80 -0.88 -8.35
N TRP A 109 32.03 -0.44 -8.07
CA TRP A 109 32.29 0.93 -7.65
C TRP A 109 32.07 1.94 -8.78
N VAL A 110 32.52 1.62 -10.01
CA VAL A 110 32.28 2.47 -11.19
C VAL A 110 30.79 2.60 -11.46
N LEU A 111 30.05 1.49 -11.50
CA LEU A 111 28.60 1.51 -11.71
C LEU A 111 27.87 2.29 -10.61
N ARG A 112 28.25 2.08 -9.35
CA ARG A 112 27.67 2.84 -8.24
C ARG A 112 27.93 4.35 -8.40
N LEU A 113 29.13 4.75 -8.79
CA LEU A 113 29.48 6.17 -8.96
C LEU A 113 28.73 6.80 -10.14
N LEU A 114 28.57 6.06 -11.25
CA LEU A 114 27.84 6.52 -12.42
C LEU A 114 26.34 6.66 -12.15
N VAL A 115 25.75 5.69 -11.42
CA VAL A 115 24.33 5.72 -11.11
C VAL A 115 24.03 6.68 -9.97
N PHE A 116 24.75 6.59 -8.86
CA PHE A 116 24.49 7.30 -7.60
C PHE A 116 25.71 8.14 -7.15
N PRO A 117 26.04 9.24 -7.83
CA PRO A 117 27.27 10.01 -7.57
C PRO A 117 27.28 10.64 -6.17
N THR A 118 26.13 11.09 -5.67
CA THR A 118 25.97 11.75 -4.37
C THR A 118 25.45 10.81 -3.28
N GLY A 119 25.44 9.49 -3.53
CA GLY A 119 24.80 8.51 -2.66
C GLY A 119 23.37 8.18 -3.07
N TYR A 120 22.65 7.52 -2.17
CA TYR A 120 21.30 6.97 -2.39
C TYR A 120 20.23 8.01 -2.03
N PRO A 121 19.52 8.63 -3.00
CA PRO A 121 18.62 9.74 -2.69
C PRO A 121 17.19 9.31 -2.33
N PHE A 122 16.83 8.04 -2.55
CA PHE A 122 15.47 7.57 -2.30
C PHE A 122 15.32 7.03 -0.88
N HIS A 123 14.21 7.41 -0.26
CA HIS A 123 13.83 7.03 1.08
C HIS A 123 12.52 6.24 0.99
N GLU A 124 12.30 5.38 1.97
CA GLU A 124 11.01 4.74 2.17
C GLU A 124 9.92 5.81 2.34
N PRO A 125 8.68 5.55 1.88
CA PRO A 125 7.57 6.46 2.15
C PRO A 125 7.45 6.75 3.65
N SER A 126 7.14 8.00 3.99
CA SER A 126 6.92 8.40 5.37
C SER A 126 5.61 7.83 5.90
N ASP A 127 5.50 7.62 7.21
CA ASP A 127 4.26 7.25 7.91
C ASP A 127 3.05 8.12 7.51
N GLU A 128 3.26 9.42 7.23
CA GLU A 128 2.22 10.32 6.75
C GLU A 128 1.70 9.92 5.36
N SER A 129 2.59 9.53 4.45
CA SER A 129 2.24 9.07 3.11
C SER A 129 1.55 7.72 3.16
N ASP A 130 2.03 6.81 4.01
CA ASP A 130 1.42 5.50 4.25
C ASP A 130 0.01 5.65 4.78
N SER A 131 -0.17 6.49 5.81
CA SER A 131 -1.48 6.75 6.40
C SER A 131 -2.44 7.35 5.38
N LYS A 132 -2.01 8.29 4.53
CA LYS A 132 -2.87 8.87 3.49
C LYS A 132 -3.31 7.84 2.45
N ALA A 133 -2.38 7.01 1.97
CA ALA A 133 -2.69 5.95 1.03
C ALA A 133 -3.63 4.91 1.66
N ALA A 134 -3.37 4.51 2.90
CA ALA A 134 -4.22 3.56 3.64
C ALA A 134 -5.64 4.10 3.86
N SER A 135 -5.78 5.36 4.29
CA SER A 135 -7.10 5.98 4.48
C SER A 135 -7.94 5.97 3.20
N LEU A 136 -7.34 6.25 2.03
CA LEU A 136 -8.07 6.18 0.75
C LEU A 136 -8.58 4.78 0.41
N LEU A 137 -7.87 3.72 0.84
CA LEU A 137 -8.25 2.33 0.59
C LEU A 137 -9.24 1.78 1.62
N LEU A 138 -9.18 2.29 2.85
CA LEU A 138 -10.01 1.88 3.99
C LEU A 138 -11.32 2.68 4.12
N GLU A 139 -11.55 3.65 3.24
CA GLU A 139 -12.79 4.42 3.16
C GLU A 139 -13.40 4.31 1.74
N PRO A 140 -14.73 4.20 1.62
CA PRO A 140 -15.38 4.35 0.32
C PRO A 140 -15.02 5.71 -0.30
N SER A 141 -14.37 5.67 -1.45
CA SER A 141 -13.88 6.87 -2.15
C SER A 141 -13.83 6.62 -3.66
N ASP A 142 -13.97 7.70 -4.45
CA ASP A 142 -13.91 7.60 -5.91
C ASP A 142 -12.56 7.04 -6.39
N ALA A 143 -11.48 7.32 -5.65
CA ALA A 143 -10.14 6.77 -5.92
C ALA A 143 -10.08 5.25 -5.74
N ARG A 144 -10.73 4.73 -4.68
CA ARG A 144 -10.88 3.30 -4.44
C ARG A 144 -11.73 2.64 -5.51
N ASP A 145 -12.86 3.25 -5.84
CA ASP A 145 -13.79 2.71 -6.86
C ASP A 145 -13.13 2.64 -8.24
N ARG A 146 -12.31 3.63 -8.61
CA ARG A 146 -11.46 3.56 -9.81
C ARG A 146 -10.42 2.45 -9.73
N LEU A 147 -9.79 2.24 -8.57
CA LEU A 147 -8.79 1.20 -8.37
C LEU A 147 -9.39 -0.21 -8.47
N THR A 148 -10.64 -0.38 -8.08
CA THR A 148 -11.37 -1.65 -8.14
C THR A 148 -12.22 -1.79 -9.40
N ASP A 149 -12.13 -0.85 -10.35
CA ASP A 149 -12.87 -0.94 -11.60
C ASP A 149 -12.48 -2.22 -12.37
N GLY A 150 -13.48 -2.92 -12.89
CA GLY A 150 -13.32 -4.24 -13.52
C GLY A 150 -13.20 -5.42 -12.55
N ILE A 151 -13.19 -5.20 -11.23
CA ILE A 151 -13.33 -6.27 -10.23
C ILE A 151 -14.82 -6.53 -9.99
N PHE A 152 -15.21 -7.82 -9.91
CA PHE A 152 -16.57 -8.18 -9.54
C PHE A 152 -16.84 -7.83 -8.06
N ILE A 153 -17.60 -6.77 -7.85
CA ILE A 153 -18.11 -6.37 -6.53
C ILE A 153 -19.60 -6.67 -6.50
N THR A 154 -20.01 -7.50 -5.54
CA THR A 154 -21.42 -7.88 -5.34
C THR A 154 -21.99 -7.25 -4.08
N SER A 155 -23.28 -6.94 -4.10
CA SER A 155 -24.03 -6.55 -2.90
C SER A 155 -24.63 -7.76 -2.17
N ASP A 156 -24.39 -8.97 -2.68
CA ASP A 156 -24.82 -10.20 -2.04
C ASP A 156 -24.09 -10.40 -0.71
N ARG A 157 -24.86 -10.58 0.35
CA ARG A 157 -24.36 -10.70 1.72
C ARG A 157 -23.89 -12.12 2.04
N ASP A 158 -24.16 -13.08 1.17
CA ASP A 158 -23.68 -14.45 1.33
C ASP A 158 -22.32 -14.67 0.62
N GLU A 159 -21.93 -13.75 -0.27
CA GLU A 159 -20.65 -13.77 -0.96
C GLU A 159 -19.54 -13.06 -0.15
N PRO A 160 -18.30 -13.60 -0.07
CA PRO A 160 -17.24 -13.02 0.76
C PRO A 160 -16.92 -11.56 0.44
N VAL A 161 -16.88 -11.20 -0.84
CA VAL A 161 -16.60 -9.81 -1.27
C VAL A 161 -17.73 -8.88 -0.86
N GLY A 162 -18.98 -9.31 -0.97
CA GLY A 162 -20.12 -8.49 -0.54
C GLY A 162 -20.22 -8.36 0.99
N GLN A 163 -19.82 -9.38 1.74
CA GLN A 163 -19.66 -9.29 3.20
C GLN A 163 -18.60 -8.25 3.58
N LEU A 164 -17.46 -8.24 2.87
CA LEU A 164 -16.37 -7.29 3.09
C LEU A 164 -16.81 -5.85 2.79
N GLU A 165 -17.45 -5.58 1.64
CA GLU A 165 -17.97 -4.24 1.32
C GLU A 165 -19.02 -3.77 2.32
N ALA A 166 -19.91 -4.69 2.73
CA ALA A 166 -20.97 -4.35 3.67
C ALA A 166 -20.44 -4.14 5.10
N ALA A 167 -19.32 -4.78 5.47
CA ALA A 167 -18.59 -4.51 6.71
C ALA A 167 -17.85 -3.17 6.64
N LEU A 168 -17.20 -2.87 5.52
CA LEU A 168 -16.49 -1.60 5.30
C LEU A 168 -17.43 -0.40 5.45
N GLY A 169 -18.59 -0.43 4.77
CA GLY A 169 -19.57 0.65 4.85
C GLY A 169 -20.10 0.89 6.27
N LEU A 170 -20.33 -0.18 7.04
CA LEU A 170 -20.72 -0.05 8.46
C LEU A 170 -19.57 0.44 9.33
N SER A 171 -18.34 0.00 9.07
CA SER A 171 -17.16 0.42 9.83
C SER A 171 -16.92 1.92 9.69
N VAL A 172 -17.03 2.47 8.47
CA VAL A 172 -16.89 3.92 8.26
C VAL A 172 -18.05 4.69 8.89
N LYS A 173 -19.29 4.19 8.78
CA LYS A 173 -20.46 4.81 9.42
C LYS A 173 -20.32 4.89 10.95
N LEU A 174 -19.72 3.86 11.57
CA LEU A 174 -19.63 3.73 13.02
C LEU A 174 -18.30 4.19 13.62
N ASP A 175 -17.31 4.59 12.81
CA ASP A 175 -15.98 5.02 13.29
C ASP A 175 -16.06 6.12 14.38
N ALA A 176 -16.91 7.13 14.19
CA ALA A 176 -17.12 8.17 15.18
C ALA A 176 -17.70 7.62 16.50
N VAL A 177 -18.59 6.63 16.42
CA VAL A 177 -19.19 5.99 17.60
C VAL A 177 -18.17 5.10 18.33
N GLU A 178 -17.36 4.34 17.59
CA GLU A 178 -16.28 3.53 18.16
C GLU A 178 -15.25 4.42 18.90
N LYS A 179 -14.94 5.61 18.37
CA LYS A 179 -14.07 6.60 19.04
C LYS A 179 -14.67 7.16 20.33
N ILE A 180 -15.99 7.40 20.36
CA ILE A 180 -16.71 7.82 21.57
C ILE A 180 -16.64 6.72 22.63
N ILE A 181 -16.91 5.47 22.26
CA ILE A 181 -16.82 4.30 23.15
C ILE A 181 -15.38 4.15 23.69
N ALA A 182 -14.37 4.22 22.81
CA ALA A 182 -12.97 4.13 23.21
C ALA A 182 -12.58 5.24 24.23
N SER A 183 -13.08 6.46 24.02
CA SER A 183 -12.86 7.59 24.94
C SER A 183 -13.55 7.36 26.28
N ALA A 184 -14.83 6.95 26.27
CA ALA A 184 -15.58 6.63 27.48
C ALA A 184 -14.94 5.49 28.29
N ARG A 185 -14.37 4.49 27.61
CA ARG A 185 -13.62 3.39 28.25
C ARG A 185 -12.33 3.87 28.88
N LYS A 186 -11.58 4.73 28.19
CA LYS A 186 -10.35 5.34 28.72
C LYS A 186 -10.62 6.21 29.95
N GLU A 187 -11.77 6.86 30.00
CA GLU A 187 -12.25 7.64 31.14
C GLU A 187 -12.81 6.76 32.28
N GLY A 188 -12.93 5.44 32.08
CA GLY A 188 -13.45 4.51 33.08
C GLY A 188 -14.96 4.56 33.27
N ARG A 189 -15.70 5.24 32.38
CA ARG A 189 -17.17 5.31 32.45
C ARG A 189 -17.85 4.00 32.06
N ILE A 190 -17.23 3.26 31.15
CA ILE A 190 -17.75 1.99 30.65
C ILE A 190 -16.72 0.88 30.86
N SER A 191 -17.20 -0.35 31.06
CA SER A 191 -16.34 -1.50 31.30
C SER A 191 -16.90 -2.76 30.63
N GLY A 192 -16.03 -3.71 30.34
CA GLY A 192 -16.40 -4.95 29.66
C GLY A 192 -15.18 -5.70 29.17
N THR A 193 -15.30 -7.02 29.13
CA THR A 193 -14.28 -7.96 28.67
C THR A 193 -14.51 -8.30 27.20
N THR A 194 -15.77 -8.52 26.83
CA THR A 194 -16.19 -8.81 25.44
C THR A 194 -16.72 -7.55 24.74
N ALA A 195 -16.76 -7.57 23.40
CA ALA A 195 -17.32 -6.46 22.63
C ALA A 195 -18.79 -6.17 23.01
N ASP A 196 -19.60 -7.22 23.16
CA ASP A 196 -21.02 -7.07 23.54
C ASP A 196 -21.19 -6.50 24.94
N GLU A 197 -20.36 -6.92 25.92
CA GLU A 197 -20.36 -6.32 27.26
C GLU A 197 -20.03 -4.83 27.22
N VAL A 198 -19.04 -4.43 26.43
CA VAL A 198 -18.66 -3.02 26.27
C VAL A 198 -19.80 -2.22 25.61
N PHE A 199 -20.43 -2.75 24.56
CA PHE A 199 -21.54 -2.08 23.90
C PHE A 199 -22.75 -1.93 24.81
N GLN A 200 -23.06 -2.96 25.62
CA GLN A 200 -24.14 -2.92 26.60
C GLN A 200 -23.86 -1.92 27.72
N SER A 201 -22.62 -1.87 28.23
CA SER A 201 -22.21 -0.87 29.22
C SER A 201 -22.28 0.55 28.64
N ALA A 202 -21.91 0.74 27.37
CA ALA A 202 -22.05 2.02 26.69
C ALA A 202 -23.51 2.45 26.51
N TYR A 203 -24.41 1.51 26.26
CA TYR A 203 -25.85 1.79 26.18
C TYR A 203 -26.44 2.13 27.56
N SER A 204 -26.08 1.39 28.62
CA SER A 204 -26.57 1.65 29.97
C SER A 204 -26.13 2.99 30.55
N GLU A 205 -24.92 3.44 30.17
CA GLU A 205 -24.37 4.75 30.54
C GLU A 205 -24.81 5.88 29.58
N GLU A 206 -25.77 5.60 28.69
CA GLU A 206 -26.33 6.55 27.71
C GLU A 206 -25.28 7.19 26.78
N VAL A 207 -24.13 6.52 26.59
CA VAL A 207 -23.06 6.94 25.68
C VAL A 207 -23.47 6.74 24.22
N ILE A 208 -24.29 5.72 23.96
CA ILE A 208 -24.84 5.38 22.64
C ILE A 208 -26.34 5.12 22.73
N ASN A 209 -27.04 5.24 21.60
CA ASN A 209 -28.48 4.95 21.50
C ASN A 209 -28.78 3.52 21.01
N ASP A 210 -30.06 3.13 21.03
CA ASP A 210 -30.53 1.79 20.63
C ASP A 210 -30.16 1.45 19.17
N GLN A 211 -30.27 2.43 18.27
CA GLN A 211 -29.88 2.25 16.87
C GLN A 211 -28.38 1.95 16.74
N GLN A 212 -27.53 2.73 17.41
CA GLN A 212 -26.08 2.55 17.40
C GLN A 212 -25.66 1.22 18.03
N LEU A 213 -26.32 0.80 19.11
CA LEU A 213 -26.07 -0.51 19.73
C LEU A 213 -26.34 -1.66 18.74
N ASN A 214 -27.47 -1.62 18.03
CA ASN A 214 -27.80 -2.63 17.04
C ASN A 214 -26.83 -2.61 15.84
N GLU A 215 -26.47 -1.42 15.34
CA GLU A 215 -25.52 -1.28 14.24
C GLU A 215 -24.10 -1.77 14.62
N LEU A 216 -23.64 -1.52 15.85
CA LEU A 216 -22.36 -2.04 16.37
C LEU A 216 -22.34 -3.57 16.47
N ARG A 217 -23.44 -4.18 16.92
CA ARG A 217 -23.57 -5.64 16.94
C ARG A 217 -23.52 -6.25 15.55
N GLN A 218 -24.22 -5.64 14.59
CA GLN A 218 -24.17 -6.07 13.20
C GLN A 218 -22.77 -5.92 12.61
N LEU A 219 -22.05 -4.85 12.95
CA LEU A 219 -20.66 -4.67 12.54
C LEU A 219 -19.76 -5.77 13.12
N GLU A 220 -19.89 -6.08 14.42
CA GLU A 220 -19.09 -7.12 15.07
C GLU A 220 -19.36 -8.52 14.51
N GLU A 221 -20.63 -8.86 14.25
CA GLU A 221 -21.01 -10.10 13.58
C GLU A 221 -20.35 -10.22 12.20
N ARG A 222 -20.37 -9.13 11.42
CA ARG A 222 -19.77 -9.10 10.07
C ARG A 222 -18.25 -9.16 10.12
N ARG A 223 -17.61 -8.42 11.02
CA ARG A 223 -16.15 -8.48 11.23
C ARG A 223 -15.75 -9.92 11.58
N SER A 224 -16.48 -10.57 12.48
CA SER A 224 -16.25 -11.96 12.86
C SER A 224 -16.35 -12.91 11.68
N LYS A 225 -17.38 -12.75 10.81
CA LYS A 225 -17.54 -13.56 9.59
C LYS A 225 -16.40 -13.35 8.59
N VAL A 226 -16.03 -12.10 8.32
CA VAL A 226 -14.94 -11.76 7.39
C VAL A 226 -13.60 -12.31 7.89
N ILE A 227 -13.33 -12.21 9.19
CA ILE A 227 -12.10 -12.77 9.80
C ILE A 227 -12.12 -14.30 9.79
N ALA A 228 -13.27 -14.93 10.02
CA ALA A 228 -13.39 -16.39 10.05
C ALA A 228 -13.13 -17.05 8.69
N VAL A 229 -13.29 -16.34 7.57
CA VAL A 229 -12.98 -16.87 6.23
C VAL A 229 -11.48 -17.20 6.07
N ASP A 230 -10.60 -16.65 6.91
CA ASP A 230 -9.16 -16.97 6.94
C ASP A 230 -8.78 -18.14 7.87
N SER A 231 -9.72 -18.78 8.58
CA SER A 231 -9.41 -20.01 9.33
C SER A 231 -9.40 -21.20 8.37
N PHE A 232 -8.23 -21.52 7.82
CA PHE A 232 -8.00 -22.76 7.09
C PHE A 232 -8.23 -23.96 8.04
N ASP A 233 -9.41 -24.57 7.98
CA ASP A 233 -9.77 -25.77 8.75
C ASP A 233 -9.11 -27.08 8.26
N ASP A 234 -8.20 -27.02 7.27
CA ASP A 234 -7.77 -28.23 6.55
C ASP A 234 -6.25 -28.35 6.27
N TRP A 235 -5.42 -28.16 7.30
CA TRP A 235 -4.04 -28.66 7.29
C TRP A 235 -3.76 -29.52 8.52
N GLY A 236 -4.13 -30.80 8.44
CA GLY A 236 -3.81 -31.76 9.51
C GLY A 236 -4.52 -33.12 9.46
N LYS A 237 -5.13 -33.52 8.35
CA LYS A 237 -5.62 -34.89 8.15
C LYS A 237 -4.90 -35.54 6.97
N GLY A 238 -3.65 -35.91 7.22
CA GLY A 238 -2.85 -36.83 6.42
C GLY A 238 -2.16 -37.82 7.34
#